data_AF-A0A2E4YW63-F1
#
_entry.id   AF-A0A2E4YW63-F1
#
_cell.length_a   1.000
_cell.length_b   1.000
_cell.length_c   1.000
_cell.angle_alpha   90.00
_cell.angle_beta   90.00
_cell.angle_gamma   90.00
#
_symmetry.space_group_name_H-M   'P 1'
#
loop_
_entity.id
_entity.type
_entity.pdbx_description
1 polymer ?
#
loop_
_entity_poly.entity_id
_entity_poly.type
_entity_poly.pdbx_seq_one_letter_code
_entity_poly.pdbx_strand_id
1 'polypeptide(L)' 'MDEYKGYMKVAFLMLQDNHDWMDFKKVMLRSLPPKMRKNFSTRHPKTKKQTLNNFERQMIDIYFGETGIKLRLESNHD' A
#
# COMPACT_ATOMS: atom_id res chain seq x y z
N MET A 1 -0.05 1.56 14.12
CA MET A 1 0.27 2.15 12.79
C MET A 1 1.50 3.05 12.83
N ASP A 2 1.90 3.59 13.99
CA ASP A 2 3.09 4.46 14.08
C ASP A 2 4.39 3.82 13.57
N GLU A 3 4.56 2.51 13.79
CA GLU A 3 5.70 1.74 13.27
C GLU A 3 5.82 1.77 11.73
N TYR A 4 4.71 2.04 11.03
CA TYR A 4 4.67 2.09 9.57
C TYR A 4 4.93 3.51 9.02
N LYS A 5 4.78 4.57 9.82
CA LYS A 5 4.87 5.97 9.37
C LYS A 5 6.20 6.29 8.67
N GLY A 6 7.31 5.82 9.24
CA GLY A 6 8.63 5.99 8.63
C GLY A 6 8.71 5.38 7.22
N TYR A 7 8.16 4.17 7.04
CA TYR A 7 8.09 3.50 5.76
C TYR A 7 7.12 4.18 4.79
N MET A 8 5.97 4.68 5.29
CA MET A 8 5.02 5.44 4.47
C MET A 8 5.65 6.71 3.92
N LYS A 9 6.45 7.42 4.72
CA LYS A 9 7.18 8.61 4.26
C LYS A 9 8.19 8.27 3.17
N VAL A 10 8.91 7.15 3.31
CA VAL A 10 9.81 6.66 2.24
C VAL A 10 9.02 6.32 0.98
N ALA A 11 7.89 5.62 1.12
CA ALA A 11 7.03 5.29 -0.01
C ALA A 11 6.49 6.54 -0.71
N PHE A 12 6.02 7.53 0.04
CA PHE A 12 5.59 8.82 -0.47
C PHE A 12 6.69 9.51 -1.31
N LEU A 13 7.90 9.61 -0.77
CA LEU A 13 9.03 10.21 -1.47
C LEU A 13 9.44 9.44 -2.73
N MET A 14 9.29 8.11 -2.73
CA MET A 14 9.62 7.28 -3.89
C MET A 14 8.57 7.34 -5.00
N LEU A 15 7.31 7.56 -4.65
CA LEU A 15 6.20 7.55 -5.60
C LEU A 15 6.05 8.85 -6.39
N GLN A 16 6.55 9.97 -5.85
CA GLN A 16 6.40 11.30 -6.46
C GLN A 16 4.93 11.56 -6.85
N ASP A 17 4.61 11.65 -8.14
CA ASP A 17 3.26 11.91 -8.66
C ASP A 17 2.43 10.62 -8.94
N ASN A 18 3.03 9.44 -8.80
CA ASN A 18 2.35 8.16 -9.04
C ASN A 18 1.70 7.64 -7.76
N HIS A 19 0.39 7.84 -7.63
CA HIS A 19 -0.37 7.48 -6.43
C HIS A 19 -1.18 6.19 -6.56
N ASP A 20 -0.61 5.20 -7.25
CA ASP A 20 -1.16 3.86 -7.31
C ASP A 20 -0.86 3.05 -6.03
N TRP A 21 -1.87 2.35 -5.53
CA TRP A 21 -1.76 1.52 -4.33
C TRP A 21 -0.80 0.35 -4.52
N MET A 22 -0.73 -0.26 -5.71
CA MET A 22 0.15 -1.40 -5.96
C MET A 22 1.61 -0.98 -5.92
N ASP A 23 1.95 0.18 -6.47
CA ASP A 23 3.30 0.72 -6.40
C ASP A 23 3.68 1.12 -4.97
N PHE A 24 2.78 1.79 -4.24
CA PHE A 24 2.96 2.04 -2.81
C PHE A 24 3.21 0.76 -2.02
N LYS A 25 2.38 -0.26 -2.26
CA LYS A 25 2.50 -1.56 -1.61
C LYS A 25 3.82 -2.26 -1.93
N LYS A 26 4.33 -2.17 -3.17
CA LYS A 26 5.65 -2.73 -3.53
C LYS A 26 6.77 -2.07 -2.72
N VAL A 27 6.77 -0.74 -2.61
CA VAL A 27 7.80 -0.01 -1.84
C VAL A 27 7.74 -0.38 -0.36
N MET A 28 6.53 -0.44 0.20
CA MET A 28 6.32 -0.88 1.58
C MET A 28 6.85 -2.30 1.81
N LEU A 29 6.49 -3.26 0.96
CA LEU A 29 6.94 -4.65 1.09
C LEU A 29 8.46 -4.80 0.94
N ARG A 30 9.12 -3.99 0.09
CA ARG A 30 10.59 -3.99 -0.03
C ARG A 30 11.27 -3.42 1.21
N SER A 31 10.69 -2.39 1.81
CA SER A 31 11.29 -1.66 2.93
C SER A 31 11.00 -2.30 4.29
N LEU A 32 9.86 -2.99 4.43
CA LEU A 32 9.42 -3.55 5.70
C LEU A 32 10.17 -4.84 6.08
N PRO A 33 10.40 -5.09 7.38
CA PRO A 33 10.85 -6.38 7.89
C PRO A 33 9.83 -7.51 7.61
N PRO A 34 10.27 -8.76 7.42
CA PRO A 34 9.38 -9.90 7.10
C PRO A 34 8.18 -10.04 8.05
N LYS A 35 8.38 -9.80 9.36
CA LYS A 35 7.33 -9.89 10.39
C LYS A 35 6.14 -8.92 10.15
N MET A 36 6.37 -7.80 9.47
CA MET A 36 5.36 -6.77 9.19
C MET A 36 4.68 -6.96 7.84
N ARG A 37 5.31 -7.70 6.91
CA ARG A 37 4.78 -7.99 5.57
C ARG A 37 3.55 -8.90 5.59
N LYS A 38 3.43 -9.74 6.61
CA LYS A 38 2.32 -10.71 6.77
C LYS A 38 0.94 -10.07 6.82
N ASN A 39 0.86 -8.78 7.15
CA ASN A 39 -0.41 -8.05 7.28
C ASN A 39 -0.97 -7.58 5.93
N PHE A 40 -0.15 -7.59 4.87
CA PHE A 40 -0.57 -7.22 3.52
C PHE A 40 -1.32 -8.36 2.86
N SER A 41 -2.32 -8.04 2.05
CA SER A 41 -3.06 -9.05 1.29
C SER A 41 -2.16 -9.70 0.23
N THR A 42 -2.44 -10.96 -0.10
CA THR A 42 -1.85 -11.63 -1.26
C THR A 42 -2.82 -11.56 -2.44
N ARG A 43 -2.29 -11.65 -3.67
CA ARG A 43 -3.15 -11.82 -4.86
C ARG A 43 -3.96 -13.10 -4.74
N HIS A 44 -5.21 -13.08 -5.18
CA HIS A 44 -6.00 -14.30 -5.25
C HIS A 44 -5.29 -15.32 -6.17
N PRO A 45 -5.10 -16.59 -5.75
CA PRO A 45 -4.22 -17.52 -6.46
C PRO A 45 -4.66 -17.83 -7.89
N LYS A 46 -5.98 -17.85 -8.14
CA LYS A 46 -6.56 -18.21 -9.45
C LYS A 46 -6.77 -16.99 -10.34
N THR A 47 -7.49 -15.98 -9.85
CA THR A 47 -7.89 -14.79 -10.63
C THR A 47 -6.83 -13.71 -10.67
N LYS A 48 -5.77 -13.84 -9.86
CA LYS A 48 -4.69 -12.85 -9.69
C LYS A 48 -5.13 -11.45 -9.23
N LYS A 49 -6.44 -11.25 -9.03
CA LYS A 49 -7.04 -10.03 -8.52
C LYS A 49 -6.49 -9.70 -7.14
N GLN A 50 -6.26 -8.41 -6.93
CA GLN A 50 -5.90 -7.85 -5.64
C GLN A 50 -7.15 -7.29 -4.98
N THR A 51 -7.24 -7.40 -3.66
CA THR A 51 -8.35 -6.86 -2.89
C THR A 51 -7.81 -6.34 -1.57
N LEU A 52 -8.18 -5.10 -1.27
CA LEU A 52 -7.74 -4.42 -0.06
C LEU A 52 -8.35 -5.09 1.17
N ASN A 53 -7.49 -5.58 2.06
CA ASN A 53 -7.91 -6.03 3.39
C ASN A 53 -8.09 -4.84 4.35
N ASN A 54 -8.54 -5.09 5.58
CA ASN A 54 -8.78 -4.04 6.57
C ASN A 54 -7.51 -3.25 6.93
N PHE A 55 -6.36 -3.92 7.01
CA PHE A 55 -5.08 -3.29 7.29
C PHE A 55 -4.66 -2.32 6.18
N GLU A 56 -4.83 -2.72 4.94
CA GLU A 56 -4.52 -1.90 3.76
C GLU A 56 -5.46 -0.71 3.62
N ARG A 57 -6.76 -0.90 3.92
CA ARG A 57 -7.72 0.22 3.96
C ARG A 57 -7.33 1.23 5.02
N GLN A 58 -7.03 0.78 6.24
CA GLN A 58 -6.56 1.65 7.32
C GLN A 58 -5.27 2.39 6.94
N MET A 59 -4.37 1.73 6.21
CA MET A 59 -3.14 2.33 5.70
C MET A 59 -3.41 3.43 4.69
N ILE A 60 -4.32 3.19 3.74
CA ILE A 60 -4.74 4.20 2.75
C ILE A 60 -5.39 5.40 3.44
N ASP A 61 -6.24 5.16 4.45
CA ASP A 61 -6.91 6.24 5.18
C ASP A 61 -5.92 7.11 5.96
N ILE A 62 -4.94 6.51 6.62
CA ILE A 62 -3.87 7.25 7.31
C ILE A 62 -3.02 8.03 6.31
N TYR A 63 -2.61 7.40 5.22
CA TYR A 63 -1.85 8.05 4.17
C TYR A 63 -2.60 9.24 3.57
N PHE A 64 -3.91 9.09 3.33
CA PHE A 64 -4.78 10.17 2.86
C PHE A 64 -4.89 11.31 3.88
N GLY A 65 -5.03 10.98 5.17
CA GLY A 65 -5.05 11.97 6.24
C GLY A 65 -3.75 12.77 6.37
N GLU A 66 -2.60 12.16 6.09
CA GLU A 66 -1.28 12.81 6.19
C GLU A 66 -0.89 13.60 4.92
N THR A 67 -1.27 13.11 3.73
CA THR A 67 -0.79 13.67 2.45
C THR A 67 -1.87 14.42 1.67
N GLY A 68 -3.16 14.21 1.99
CA GLY A 68 -4.28 14.66 1.18
C GLY A 68 -4.51 13.83 -0.09
N ILE A 69 -3.73 12.78 -0.32
CA ILE A 69 -3.74 11.99 -1.56
C ILE A 69 -4.30 10.60 -1.31
N LYS A 70 -5.35 10.24 -2.04
CA LYS A 70 -6.01 8.95 -1.88
C LYS A 70 -5.41 7.93 -2.84
N LEU A 71 -4.64 6.98 -2.30
CA LEU A 71 -4.12 5.85 -3.06
C LEU A 71 -5.29 5.04 -3.63
N ARG A 72 -5.25 4.77 -4.94
CA ARG A 72 -6.27 3.98 -5.64
C ARG A 72 -5.68 2.65 -6.04
N LEU A 73 -6.42 1.56 -5.84
CA LEU A 73 -6.10 0.30 -6.46
C LEU A 73 -6.62 0.39 -7.90
N GLU A 74 -5.73 0.56 -8.88
CA GLU A 74 -6.14 0.38 -10.27
C GLU A 74 -6.68 -1.03 -10.44
N SER A 75 -7.97 -1.08 -10.77
CA SER A 75 -8.57 -2.31 -11.25
C SER A 75 -8.08 -2.43 -12.68
N ASN A 76 -7.08 -3.27 -12.94
CA ASN A 76 -6.70 -3.59 -14.31
C ASN A 76 -7.98 -3.94 -15.06
N HIS A 77 -8.41 -3.01 -15.91
CA HIS A 77 -9.40 -3.28 -16.93
C HIS A 77 -8.65 -4.13 -17.95
N ASP A 78 -8.95 -5.43 -17.97
CA ASP A 78 -8.72 -6.28 -19.14
C ASP A 78 -9.49 -5.68 -20.35
#